data_AF-A0A1H1FT14-F1
#
_entry.id   AF-A0A1H1FT14-F1
#
_cell.length_a   1.000
_cell.length_b   1.000
_cell.length_c   1.000
_cell.angle_alpha   90.00
_cell.angle_beta   90.00
_cell.angle_gamma   90.00
#
_symmetry.space_group_name_H-M   'P 1'
#
loop_
_entity.id
_entity.type
_entity.pdbx_description
1 polymer ?
#
loop_
_entity_poly.entity_id
_entity_poly.type
_entity_poly.pdbx_seq_one_letter_code
_entity_poly.pdbx_strand_id
1 'polypeptide(L)'
;MSSPDEEPTEKATTDRNEAEHEGKWMGRNWLGIAAVSILGLLLLALGMLQAGGLVDVFAPIAETQTQQWAAFGVLVLIWIGLAGWSWRGITKSNWDG
;
A
#
# COMPACT_ATOMS: atom_id res chain seq x y z
N MET A 1 -21.24 -56.15 17.59
CA MET A 1 -22.28 -55.42 16.84
C MET A 1 -21.85 -53.97 16.73
N SER A 2 -21.82 -53.45 15.50
CA SER A 2 -21.79 -52.05 15.04
C SER A 2 -20.86 -51.03 15.72
N SER A 3 -19.79 -50.69 14.99
CA SER A 3 -18.95 -49.48 15.02
C SER A 3 -19.76 -48.17 14.93
N PRO A 4 -19.15 -46.97 14.74
CA PRO A 4 -17.72 -46.60 14.74
C PRO A 4 -17.38 -45.25 15.44
N ASP A 5 -16.08 -45.00 15.56
CA ASP A 5 -15.41 -43.72 15.80
C ASP A 5 -16.17 -42.50 15.26
N GLU A 6 -16.53 -41.60 16.17
CA GLU A 6 -17.07 -40.29 15.88
C GLU A 6 -15.90 -39.38 15.48
N GLU A 7 -15.50 -39.44 14.20
CA GLU A 7 -14.68 -38.39 13.61
C GLU A 7 -15.48 -37.08 13.65
N PRO A 8 -14.94 -35.99 14.23
CA PRO A 8 -15.58 -34.68 14.16
C PRO A 8 -15.31 -34.11 12.77
N THR A 9 -15.97 -34.65 11.75
CA THR A 9 -16.01 -34.08 10.40
C THR A 9 -17.22 -33.18 10.20
N GLU A 10 -17.69 -32.53 11.28
CA GLU A 10 -18.68 -31.48 11.16
C GLU A 10 -18.03 -30.13 10.90
N LYS A 11 -18.22 -29.67 9.65
CA LYS A 11 -18.17 -28.30 9.12
C LYS A 11 -16.94 -27.94 8.29
N ALA A 12 -16.84 -28.54 7.10
CA ALA A 12 -16.09 -28.00 5.97
C ALA A 12 -16.99 -27.26 4.94
N THR A 13 -18.11 -26.65 5.36
CA THR A 13 -19.09 -26.07 4.41
C THR A 13 -19.56 -24.64 4.72
N THR A 14 -18.87 -23.91 5.60
CA THR A 14 -19.11 -22.46 5.82
C THR A 14 -17.78 -21.72 5.90
N ASP A 15 -16.95 -21.86 4.86
CA ASP A 15 -15.65 -21.16 4.87
C ASP A 15 -15.32 -20.52 3.51
N ARG A 16 -16.02 -20.90 2.43
CA ARG A 16 -15.75 -20.30 1.12
C ARG A 16 -16.23 -18.85 1.01
N ASN A 17 -17.34 -18.52 1.67
CA ASN A 17 -17.91 -17.17 1.65
C ASN A 17 -17.23 -16.25 2.68
N GLU A 18 -16.80 -16.79 3.83
CA GLU A 18 -16.02 -16.08 4.85
C GLU A 18 -14.61 -15.75 4.32
N ALA A 19 -13.92 -16.74 3.72
CA ALA A 19 -12.59 -16.56 3.13
C ALA A 19 -12.57 -15.59 1.92
N GLU A 20 -13.66 -15.52 1.14
CA GLU A 20 -13.77 -14.56 0.03
C GLU A 20 -13.96 -13.12 0.52
N HIS A 21 -14.63 -12.92 1.65
CA HIS A 21 -14.79 -11.61 2.28
C HIS A 21 -13.51 -11.16 3.00
N GLU A 22 -12.81 -12.06 3.67
CA GLU A 22 -11.49 -11.78 4.26
C GLU A 22 -10.42 -11.54 3.19
N GLY A 23 -10.39 -12.35 2.13
CA GLY A 23 -9.43 -12.22 1.03
C GLY A 23 -9.57 -10.92 0.23
N LYS A 24 -10.79 -10.43 0.02
CA LYS A 24 -11.02 -9.12 -0.62
C LYS A 24 -10.54 -7.95 0.25
N TRP A 25 -10.65 -8.05 1.56
CA TRP A 25 -10.19 -7.02 2.48
C TRP A 25 -8.66 -7.02 2.61
N MET A 26 -8.06 -8.22 2.66
CA MET A 26 -6.61 -8.43 2.65
C MET A 26 -5.97 -7.96 1.33
N GLY A 27 -6.59 -8.27 0.20
CA GLY A 27 -6.13 -7.85 -1.13
C GLY A 27 -6.19 -6.34 -1.34
N ARG A 28 -7.23 -5.66 -0.81
CA ARG A 28 -7.36 -4.20 -0.92
C ARG A 28 -6.32 -3.45 -0.07
N ASN A 29 -5.97 -3.98 1.10
CA ASN A 29 -4.87 -3.45 1.91
C ASN A 29 -3.49 -3.71 1.27
N TRP A 30 -3.29 -4.86 0.65
CA TRP A 30 -2.03 -5.17 -0.05
C TRP A 30 -1.81 -4.29 -1.28
N LEU A 31 -2.89 -3.96 -2.00
CA LEU A 31 -2.84 -3.03 -3.15
C LEU A 31 -2.36 -1.63 -2.73
N GLY A 32 -2.76 -1.15 -1.54
CA GLY A 32 -2.28 0.12 -0.98
C GLY A 32 -0.77 0.12 -0.74
N ILE A 33 -0.24 -0.96 -0.16
CA ILE A 33 1.21 -1.14 0.08
C ILE A 33 1.97 -1.20 -1.25
N ALA A 34 1.48 -1.97 -2.22
CA ALA A 34 2.09 -2.10 -3.54
C ALA A 34 2.11 -0.76 -4.29
N ALA A 35 0.98 -0.03 -4.29
CA ALA A 35 0.89 1.29 -4.92
C ALA A 35 1.83 2.31 -4.29
N VAL A 36 1.90 2.36 -2.95
CA VAL A 36 2.82 3.24 -2.21
C VAL A 36 4.27 2.90 -2.54
N SER A 37 4.62 1.62 -2.62
CA SER A 37 5.98 1.17 -2.94
C SER A 37 6.39 1.51 -4.37
N ILE A 38 5.50 1.28 -5.35
CA ILE A 38 5.73 1.67 -6.75
C ILE A 38 5.90 3.18 -6.86
N LEU A 39 5.02 3.96 -6.20
CA LEU A 39 5.14 5.42 -6.18
C LEU A 39 6.44 5.89 -5.52
N GLY A 40 6.89 5.22 -4.45
CA GLY A 40 8.17 5.52 -3.80
C GLY A 40 9.36 5.30 -4.72
N LEU A 41 9.39 4.19 -5.44
CA LEU A 41 10.44 3.91 -6.43
C LEU A 41 10.41 4.91 -7.60
N LEU A 42 9.22 5.30 -8.05
CA LEU A 42 9.07 6.33 -9.07
C LEU A 42 9.58 7.68 -8.59
N LEU A 43 9.25 8.09 -7.36
CA LEU A 43 9.77 9.33 -6.77
C LEU A 43 11.30 9.29 -6.67
N LEU A 44 11.88 8.16 -6.29
CA LEU A 44 13.33 7.99 -6.21
C LEU A 44 13.98 8.09 -7.59
N ALA A 45 13.41 7.43 -8.60
CA ALA A 45 13.88 7.52 -9.98
C ALA A 45 13.80 8.96 -10.52
N LEU A 46 12.68 9.66 -10.28
CA LEU A 46 12.50 11.06 -10.67
C LEU A 46 13.50 11.98 -9.96
N GLY A 47 13.72 11.78 -8.66
CA GLY A 47 14.72 12.51 -7.89
C GLY A 47 16.14 12.30 -8.41
N MET A 48 16.49 11.07 -8.79
CA MET A 48 17.79 10.77 -9.42
C MET A 48 17.92 11.42 -10.80
N LEU A 49 16.88 11.37 -11.63
CA LEU A 49 16.88 12.00 -12.96
C LEU A 49 16.98 13.53 -12.87
N GLN A 50 16.29 14.14 -11.90
CA GLN A 50 16.36 15.58 -11.63
C GLN A 50 17.73 15.97 -11.07
N ALA A 51 18.30 15.18 -10.16
CA ALA A 51 19.66 15.40 -9.64
C ALA A 51 20.73 15.26 -10.73
N GLY A 52 20.53 14.35 -11.68
CA GLY A 52 21.41 14.18 -12.85
C GLY A 52 21.22 15.24 -13.93
N GLY A 53 20.25 16.15 -13.81
CA GLY A 53 19.95 17.17 -14.82
C GLY A 53 19.35 16.61 -16.12
N LEU A 54 18.92 15.35 -16.11
CA LEU A 54 18.34 14.67 -17.27
C LEU A 54 16.88 15.05 -17.52
N VAL A 55 16.16 15.39 -16.45
CA VAL A 55 14.73 15.73 -16.52
C VAL A 55 14.42 16.90 -15.60
N ASP A 56 13.68 17.85 -16.14
CA ASP A 56 13.24 19.07 -15.47
C ASP A 56 11.72 19.02 -15.23
N VAL A 57 11.29 18.06 -14.41
CA VAL A 57 9.85 17.71 -14.22
C VAL A 57 9.02 18.89 -13.73
N PHE A 58 9.63 19.75 -12.91
CA PHE A 58 8.98 20.91 -12.30
C PHE A 58 9.31 22.23 -12.98
N ALA A 59 10.01 22.23 -14.13
CA ALA A 59 10.30 23.45 -14.89
C ALA A 59 9.08 24.36 -15.17
N PRO A 60 7.85 23.85 -15.44
CA PRO A 60 6.71 24.74 -15.68
C PRO A 60 6.14 25.42 -14.41
N ILE A 61 6.52 24.97 -13.22
CA ILE A 61 5.99 25.46 -11.93
C ILE A 61 7.09 26.00 -11.00
N ALA A 62 8.35 25.80 -11.35
CA ALA A 62 9.52 26.24 -10.60
C ALA A 62 10.66 26.60 -11.56
N GLU A 63 10.96 27.89 -11.62
CA GLU A 63 11.95 28.47 -12.55
C GLU A 63 13.40 28.29 -12.06
N THR A 64 13.57 28.00 -10.76
CA THR A 64 14.90 27.84 -10.14
C THR A 64 15.08 26.43 -9.59
N GLN A 65 16.33 25.93 -9.64
CA GLN A 65 16.68 24.60 -9.13
C GLN A 65 16.25 24.42 -7.66
N THR A 66 16.43 25.44 -6.82
CA THR A 66 16.01 25.39 -5.41
C THR A 66 14.49 25.26 -5.26
N GLN A 67 13.70 25.97 -6.08
CA GLN A 67 12.24 25.84 -6.07
C GLN A 67 11.77 24.47 -6.56
N GLN A 68 12.46 23.88 -7.55
CA GLN A 68 12.14 22.54 -8.03
C GLN A 68 12.39 21.48 -6.96
N TRP A 69 13.48 21.60 -6.20
CA TRP A 69 13.75 20.74 -5.04
C TRP A 69 12.74 20.95 -3.91
N ALA A 70 12.30 22.19 -3.69
CA ALA A 70 11.23 22.48 -2.73
C ALA A 70 9.91 21.83 -3.15
N ALA A 71 9.52 21.95 -4.42
CA ALA A 71 8.31 21.31 -4.97
C ALA A 71 8.39 19.78 -4.89
N PHE A 72 9.54 19.20 -5.24
CA PHE A 72 9.79 17.77 -5.09
C PHE A 72 9.71 17.34 -3.61
N GLY A 73 10.29 18.12 -2.69
CA GLY A 73 10.19 17.88 -1.26
C GLY A 73 8.75 17.87 -0.75
N VAL A 74 7.91 18.81 -1.20
CA VAL A 74 6.47 18.83 -0.88
C VAL A 74 5.78 17.56 -1.39
N LEU A 75 6.09 17.13 -2.61
CA LEU A 75 5.53 15.90 -3.18
C LEU A 75 5.91 14.66 -2.37
N VAL A 76 7.18 14.56 -1.93
CA VAL A 76 7.65 13.47 -1.06
C VAL A 76 6.93 13.49 0.28
N LEU A 77 6.72 14.67 0.87
CA LEU A 77 5.98 14.80 2.14
C LEU A 77 4.53 14.33 2.00
N ILE A 78 3.86 14.68 0.90
CA ILE A 78 2.50 14.19 0.59
C ILE A 78 2.51 12.67 0.48
N TRP A 79 3.47 12.09 -0.25
CA TRP A 79 3.60 10.64 -0.38
C TRP A 79 3.86 9.95 0.96
N ILE A 80 4.72 10.49 1.82
CA ILE A 80 4.95 9.96 3.18
C ILE A 80 3.65 10.01 4.00
N GLY A 81 2.89 11.11 3.90
CA GLY A 81 1.59 11.23 4.55
C GLY A 81 0.59 10.16 4.10
N LEU A 82 0.53 9.89 2.79
CA LEU A 82 -0.29 8.82 2.20
C LEU A 82 0.18 7.43 2.62
N ALA A 83 1.50 7.19 2.63
CA ALA A 83 2.11 5.95 3.09
C ALA A 83 1.79 5.68 4.58
N GLY A 84 1.97 6.69 5.43
CA GLY A 84 1.66 6.60 6.85
C GLY A 84 0.17 6.43 7.13
N TRP A 85 -0.71 7.08 6.35
CA TRP A 85 -2.16 6.88 6.43
C TRP A 85 -2.55 5.47 6.00
N SER A 86 -1.94 4.95 4.92
CA SER A 86 -2.15 3.57 4.46
C SER A 86 -1.84 2.55 5.56
N TRP A 87 -0.79 2.75 6.35
CA TRP A 87 -0.43 1.86 7.47
C TRP A 87 -1.33 2.01 8.70
N ARG A 88 -1.84 3.23 8.96
CA ARG A 88 -2.82 3.47 10.03
C ARG A 88 -4.18 2.81 9.77
N GLY A 89 -4.59 2.72 8.50
CA GLY A 89 -5.79 1.96 8.11
C GLY A 89 -5.67 0.46 8.41
N ILE A 90 -4.46 -0.10 8.27
CA ILE A 90 -4.19 -1.52 8.53
C ILE A 90 -4.11 -1.81 10.04
N THR A 91 -3.47 -0.93 10.82
CA THR A 91 -3.28 -1.18 12.27
C THR A 91 -4.56 -1.01 13.07
N LYS A 92 -5.51 -0.19 12.62
CA LYS A 92 -6.79 0.03 13.33
C LYS A 92 -7.79 -1.13 13.16
N SER A 93 -7.62 -2.02 12.17
CA SER A 93 -8.47 -3.22 12.03
C SER A 93 -8.04 -4.37 12.92
N ASN A 94 -6.83 -4.34 13.49
CA ASN A 94 -6.30 -5.40 14.34
C ASN A 94 -6.68 -5.25 15.84
N TRP A 95 -7.60 -4.35 16.18
CA TRP A 95 -7.97 -4.03 17.58
C TRP A 95 -9.46 -4.21 17.89
N ASP A 96 -10.26 -4.69 16.93
CA ASP A 96 -11.67 -5.07 17.13
C ASP A 96 -11.84 -6.61 17.00
N GLY A 97 -10.93 -7.37 17.63
CA GLY A 97 -10.97 -8.82 17.73
C GLY A 97 -10.44 -9.30 19.07
#